data_AF-A0A0E9UR59-F1
#
_entry.id   AF-A0A0E9UR59-F1
#
_cell.length_a   1.000
_cell.length_b   1.000
_cell.length_c   1.000
_cell.angle_alpha   90.00
_cell.angle_beta   90.00
_cell.angle_gamma   90.00
#
_symmetry.space_group_name_H-M   'P 1'
#
loop_
_entity.id
_entity.type
_entity.pdbx_description
1 polymer ?
#
loop_
_entity_poly.entity_id
_entity_poly.type
_entity_poly.pdbx_seq_one_letter_code
_entity_poly.pdbx_strand_id
1 'polypeptide(L)' 'MSGDDEQQEQTVAEDLVVTKYKMGGDIANQALRAVAEAAKVGVSVLSLCEKGDALIVAETGKIFKKEKI' A
#
# COMPACT_ATOMS: atom_id res chain seq x y z
N MET A 1 9.32 -20.49 -30.38
CA MET A 1 9.73 -19.72 -29.19
C MET A 1 8.73 -18.60 -29.05
N SER A 2 7.86 -18.74 -28.05
CA SER A 2 6.66 -17.93 -27.84
C SER A 2 7.04 -16.47 -27.64
N GLY A 3 6.32 -15.57 -28.32
CA GLY A 3 6.39 -14.14 -28.06
C GLY A 3 5.74 -13.86 -26.71
N ASP A 4 6.56 -13.48 -25.73
CA ASP A 4 6.07 -12.69 -24.62
C ASP A 4 5.81 -11.29 -25.19
N ASP A 5 4.54 -10.92 -25.24
CA ASP A 5 4.13 -9.52 -25.33
C ASP A 5 4.93 -8.74 -24.28
N GLU A 6 5.92 -7.96 -24.73
CA GLU A 6 6.57 -6.93 -23.91
C GLU A 6 5.50 -5.90 -23.55
N GLN A 7 4.71 -6.19 -22.50
CA GLN A 7 3.76 -5.25 -21.94
C GLN A 7 4.56 -3.99 -21.59
N GLN A 8 4.30 -2.94 -22.37
CA GLN A 8 4.95 -1.65 -22.22
C GLN A 8 4.78 -1.20 -20.76
N GLU A 9 5.89 -0.87 -20.10
CA GLU A 9 5.88 -0.47 -18.70
C GLU A 9 4.94 0.73 -18.52
N GLN A 10 3.97 0.59 -17.61
CA GLN A 10 3.07 1.70 -17.27
C GLN A 10 3.86 2.74 -16.48
N THR A 11 3.89 3.97 -16.98
CA THR A 11 4.67 5.07 -16.37
C THR A 11 3.77 6.13 -15.74
N VAL A 12 4.37 7.10 -15.06
CA VAL A 12 3.65 8.27 -14.52
C VAL A 12 3.01 9.17 -15.59
N ALA A 13 3.26 8.91 -16.87
CA ALA A 13 2.51 9.55 -17.96
C ALA A 13 1.04 9.10 -18.00
N GLU A 14 0.72 7.97 -17.38
CA GLU A 14 -0.64 7.49 -17.21
C GLU A 14 -1.24 7.95 -15.88
N ASP A 15 -2.36 8.67 -15.92
CA ASP A 15 -3.03 9.19 -14.74
C ASP A 15 -3.40 8.10 -13.71
N LEU A 16 -3.70 6.89 -14.19
CA LEU A 16 -4.01 5.75 -13.33
C LEU A 16 -2.81 5.34 -12.48
N VAL A 17 -1.59 5.40 -13.03
CA VAL A 17 -0.35 5.08 -12.30
C VAL A 17 -0.15 6.10 -11.18
N VAL A 18 -0.26 7.40 -11.49
CA VAL A 18 -0.14 8.47 -10.49
C VAL A 18 -1.22 8.35 -9.41
N THR A 19 -2.44 7.97 -9.80
CA THR A 19 -3.54 7.72 -8.86
C THR A 19 -3.23 6.56 -7.92
N LYS A 20 -2.72 5.44 -8.43
CA LYS A 20 -2.28 4.29 -7.62
C LYS A 20 -1.19 4.69 -6.61
N TYR A 21 -0.19 5.46 -7.04
CA TYR A 21 0.87 5.97 -6.14
C TYR A 21 0.32 6.92 -5.08
N LYS A 22 -0.57 7.84 -5.44
CA LYS A 22 -1.19 8.77 -4.48
C LYS A 22 -1.97 8.00 -3.41
N MET A 23 -2.81 7.06 -3.82
CA MET A 23 -3.58 6.21 -2.89
C MET A 23 -2.65 5.39 -1.98
N GLY A 24 -1.57 4.81 -2.52
CA GLY A 24 -0.56 4.11 -1.73
C GLY A 24 0.11 5.02 -0.71
N GLY A 25 0.46 6.25 -1.11
CA GLY A 25 1.01 7.27 -0.22
C GLY A 25 0.06 7.66 0.91
N ASP A 26 -1.23 7.83 0.60
CA ASP A 26 -2.26 8.14 1.60
C ASP A 26 -2.40 7.03 2.64
N ILE A 27 -2.42 5.75 2.20
CA ILE A 27 -2.46 4.59 3.09
C ILE A 27 -1.20 4.50 3.96
N ALA A 28 -0.01 4.69 3.36
CA ALA A 28 1.25 4.66 4.09
C ALA A 28 1.31 5.76 5.17
N ASN A 29 0.87 6.98 4.84
CA ASN A 29 0.78 8.08 5.79
C ASN A 29 -0.19 7.80 6.93
N GLN A 30 -1.34 7.17 6.64
CA GLN A 30 -2.30 6.75 7.66
C GLN A 30 -1.71 5.67 8.59
N ALA A 31 -1.07 4.65 8.02
CA ALA A 31 -0.40 3.60 8.79
C ALA A 31 0.68 4.18 9.71
N LEU A 32 1.53 5.06 9.17
CA LEU A 32 2.60 5.71 9.92
C LEU A 32 2.07 6.52 11.10
N ARG A 33 1.02 7.34 10.90
CA ARG A 33 0.39 8.10 11.99
C ARG A 33 -0.18 7.16 13.07
N ALA A 34 -0.89 6.12 12.68
CA ALA A 34 -1.49 5.17 13.62
C ALA A 34 -0.45 4.39 14.45
N VAL A 35 0.69 4.05 13.86
CA VAL A 35 1.81 3.40 14.57
C VAL A 35 2.53 4.41 15.47
N ALA A 36 2.79 5.63 14.99
CA ALA A 36 3.44 6.68 15.77
C ALA A 36 2.63 7.05 17.03
N GLU A 37 1.31 7.17 16.91
CA GLU A 37 0.42 7.43 18.06
C GLU A 37 0.38 6.27 19.07
N ALA A 38 0.59 5.03 18.60
CA ALA A 38 0.61 3.83 19.43
C ALA A 38 1.95 3.57 20.11
N ALA A 39 3.04 4.15 19.59
CA ALA A 39 4.39 3.98 20.12
C ALA A 39 4.54 4.71 21.47
N LYS A 40 4.28 3.99 22.56
CA LYS A 40 4.39 4.47 23.94
C LYS A 40 5.36 3.60 24.74
N VAL A 41 5.88 4.14 25.83
CA VAL A 41 6.78 3.39 26.74
C VAL A 41 6.11 2.09 27.19
N GLY A 42 6.86 0.98 27.09
CA GLY A 42 6.37 -0.35 27.46
C GLY A 42 5.55 -1.07 26.39
N VAL A 43 5.28 -0.45 25.25
CA VAL A 43 4.61 -1.12 24.11
C VAL A 43 5.61 -2.03 23.38
N SER A 44 5.16 -3.24 23.04
CA SER A 44 5.97 -4.19 22.26
C SER A 44 6.15 -3.72 20.83
N VAL A 45 7.40 -3.73 20.34
CA VAL A 45 7.72 -3.42 18.95
C VAL A 45 6.98 -4.36 17.99
N LEU A 46 6.88 -5.65 18.32
CA LEU A 46 6.14 -6.63 17.52
C LEU A 46 4.67 -6.20 17.35
N SER A 47 4.02 -5.75 18.43
CA SER A 47 2.61 -5.30 18.37
C SER A 47 2.42 -4.04 17.51
N LEU A 48 3.44 -3.19 17.41
CA LEU A 48 3.42 -2.03 16.51
C LEU A 48 3.53 -2.45 15.05
N CYS A 49 4.41 -3.41 14.74
CA CYS A 49 4.53 -3.99 13.40
C CYS A 49 3.21 -4.66 12.97
N GLU A 50 2.65 -5.54 13.81
CA GLU A 50 1.38 -6.21 13.54
C GLU A 50 0.24 -5.20 13.31
N LYS A 51 0.19 -4.12 14.09
CA LYS A 51 -0.79 -3.04 13.91
C LYS A 51 -0.62 -2.33 12.57
N GLY A 52 0.62 -2.00 12.19
CA GLY A 52 0.93 -1.36 10.92
C GLY A 52 0.52 -2.25 9.74
N ASP A 53 0.93 -3.51 9.76
CA ASP A 53 0.63 -4.48 8.71
C ASP A 53 -0.89 -4.72 8.58
N ALA A 54 -1.58 -4.89 9.71
CA ALA A 54 -3.04 -5.06 9.72
C ALA A 54 -3.76 -3.87 9.07
N LEU A 55 -3.31 -2.64 9.33
CA LEU A 55 -3.88 -1.44 8.72
C LEU A 55 -3.61 -1.42 7.22
N ILE A 56 -2.37 -1.68 6.78
CA ILE A 56 -2.00 -1.70 5.36
C ILE A 56 -2.85 -2.73 4.61
N VAL A 57 -2.97 -3.96 5.13
CA VAL A 57 -3.78 -5.03 4.54
C VAL A 57 -5.25 -4.64 4.47
N ALA A 58 -5.79 -4.05 5.54
CA ALA A 58 -7.19 -3.62 5.59
C ALA A 58 -7.48 -2.51 4.58
N GLU A 59 -6.62 -1.51 4.43
CA GLU A 59 -6.86 -0.37 3.53
C GLU A 59 -6.59 -0.71 2.07
N THR A 60 -5.46 -1.36 1.76
CA THR A 60 -5.17 -1.82 0.39
C THR A 60 -6.21 -2.84 -0.08
N GLY A 61 -6.67 -3.70 0.82
CA GLY A 61 -7.73 -4.66 0.55
C GLY A 61 -9.05 -4.01 0.14
N LYS A 62 -9.34 -2.74 0.47
CA LYS A 62 -10.60 -2.05 0.11
C LYS A 62 -10.63 -1.55 -1.33
N ILE A 63 -9.47 -1.31 -1.93
CA ILE A 63 -9.30 -0.64 -3.22
C ILE A 63 -8.88 -1.66 -4.29
N PHE A 64 -9.16 -1.36 -5.56
CA PHE A 64 -8.79 -2.19 -6.72
C PHE A 64 -9.27 -3.67 -6.72
N LYS A 65 -10.21 -4.08 -5.86
CA LYS A 65 -10.78 -5.45 -5.74
C LYS A 65 -11.32 -6.09 -7.04
N LYS A 66 -11.53 -5.31 -8.11
CA LYS A 66 -12.13 -5.76 -9.37
C LYS A 66 -11.16 -5.75 -10.56
N GLU A 67 -9.95 -5.23 -10.38
CA GLU A 67 -8.90 -5.41 -11.38
C GLU A 67 -8.34 -6.82 -11.21
N LYS A 68 -8.71 -7.74 -12.12
CA LYS A 68 -7.86 -8.91 -12.38
C LYS A 68 -6.56 -8.33 -12.92
N ILE A 69 -5.50 -8.40 -12.11
CA ILE A 69 -4.11 -8.34 -12.60
C ILE A 69 -3.93 -9.54 -13.55
#